data_AF-W7DMH2-F1
#
_entry.id   AF-W7DMH2-F1
#
_cell.length_a   1.000
_cell.length_b   1.000
_cell.length_c   1.000
_cell.angle_alpha   90.00
_cell.angle_beta   90.00
_cell.angle_gamma   90.00
#
_symmetry.space_group_name_H-M   'P 1'
#
loop_
_entity.id
_entity.type
_entity.pdbx_description
1 polymer ?
#
loop_
_entity_poly.entity_id
_entity_poly.type
_entity_poly.pdbx_seq_one_letter_code
_entity_poly.pdbx_strand_id
1 'polypeptide(L)'
;MKKRGWTQASVKKLTNNPYTTRKSTNKATGNSATAYYDKKGNYVIVDNRTKEIVQVSNRYDKGWQPDASIIKPYKTKKNKRSVSTEYGYK
;
A
#
# COMPACT_ATOMS: atom_id res chain seq x y z
N MET A 1 0.61 -7.11 -12.39
CA MET A 1 -0.57 -6.53 -11.69
C MET A 1 -1.72 -7.52 -11.47
N LYS A 2 -2.19 -8.25 -12.49
CA LYS A 2 -3.32 -9.20 -12.37
C LYS A 2 -3.16 -10.24 -11.25
N LYS A 3 -1.98 -10.84 -11.11
CA LYS A 3 -1.64 -11.79 -10.03
C LYS A 3 -1.80 -11.22 -8.61
N ARG A 4 -1.84 -9.89 -8.45
CA ARG A 4 -2.04 -9.17 -7.18
C ARG A 4 -3.45 -8.57 -7.03
N GLY A 5 -4.39 -8.96 -7.90
CA GLY A 5 -5.79 -8.51 -7.86
C GLY A 5 -6.03 -7.12 -8.43
N TRP A 6 -5.10 -6.61 -9.25
CA TRP A 6 -5.21 -5.29 -9.88
C TRP A 6 -5.48 -5.39 -11.38
N THR A 7 -6.44 -4.60 -11.83
CA THR A 7 -6.68 -4.27 -13.25
C THR A 7 -6.29 -2.82 -13.51
N GLN A 8 -5.98 -2.47 -14.77
CA GLN A 8 -5.70 -1.09 -15.16
C GLN A 8 -6.84 -0.13 -14.76
N ALA A 9 -8.09 -0.54 -14.98
CA ALA A 9 -9.27 0.23 -14.57
C ALA A 9 -9.33 0.47 -13.05
N SER A 10 -9.03 -0.55 -12.24
CA SER A 10 -9.02 -0.41 -10.77
C SER A 10 -7.92 0.51 -10.28
N VAL A 11 -6.75 0.50 -10.93
CA VAL A 11 -5.66 1.42 -10.60
C VAL A 11 -6.05 2.85 -10.98
N LYS A 12 -6.52 3.07 -12.21
CA LYS A 12 -6.96 4.40 -12.67
C LYS A 12 -8.04 4.98 -11.75
N LYS A 13 -9.01 4.16 -11.34
CA LYS A 13 -10.04 4.57 -10.38
C LYS A 13 -9.44 5.01 -9.05
N LEU A 14 -8.47 4.26 -8.52
CA LEU A 14 -7.82 4.56 -7.26
C LEU A 14 -6.93 5.81 -7.33
N THR A 15 -6.17 5.98 -8.40
CA THR A 15 -5.30 7.16 -8.57
C THR A 15 -6.10 8.43 -8.78
N ASN A 16 -7.27 8.34 -9.43
CA ASN A 16 -8.14 9.50 -9.67
C ASN A 16 -8.96 9.90 -8.44
N ASN A 17 -9.38 8.93 -7.62
CA ASN A 17 -10.16 9.18 -6.41
C ASN A 17 -9.66 8.33 -5.23
N PRO A 18 -8.48 8.66 -4.67
CA PRO A 18 -7.93 7.95 -3.54
C PRO A 18 -8.70 8.26 -2.26
N TYR A 19 -8.72 7.30 -1.33
CA TYR A 19 -9.18 7.60 0.03
C TYR A 19 -8.18 8.48 0.77
N THR A 20 -6.89 8.18 0.62
CA THR A 20 -5.79 9.03 1.12
C THR A 20 -4.53 8.79 0.29
N THR A 21 -3.59 9.72 0.37
CA THR A 21 -2.28 9.61 -0.27
C THR A 21 -1.15 9.73 0.75
N ARG A 22 0.01 9.18 0.42
CA ARG A 22 1.25 9.33 1.20
C ARG A 22 2.42 9.60 0.27
N LYS A 23 3.40 10.36 0.76
CA LYS A 23 4.67 10.53 0.08
C LYS A 23 5.43 9.21 0.07
N SER A 24 6.14 8.95 -1.02
CA SER A 24 7.01 7.78 -1.18
C SER A 24 8.21 8.15 -2.07
N THR A 25 9.14 7.21 -2.22
CA THR A 25 10.27 7.32 -3.13
C THR A 25 10.28 6.11 -4.05
N ASN A 26 10.46 6.34 -5.35
CA ASN A 26 10.75 5.28 -6.31
C ASN A 26 12.18 4.78 -6.06
N LYS A 27 12.32 3.59 -5.46
CA LYS A 27 13.63 3.03 -5.09
C LYS A 27 14.52 2.71 -6.30
N ALA A 28 13.94 2.55 -7.50
CA ALA A 28 14.72 2.27 -8.69
C ALA A 28 15.42 3.50 -9.27
N THR A 29 14.85 4.69 -9.09
CA THR A 29 15.32 5.93 -9.73
C THR A 29 15.68 7.05 -8.74
N GLY A 30 15.26 6.93 -7.48
CA GLY A 30 15.37 8.00 -6.47
C GLY A 30 14.32 9.10 -6.62
N ASN A 31 13.44 9.04 -7.63
CA ASN A 31 12.41 10.04 -7.84
C ASN A 31 11.40 10.08 -6.69
N SER A 32 10.84 11.28 -6.45
CA SER A 32 9.65 11.40 -5.61
C SER A 32 8.48 10.62 -6.21
N ALA A 33 7.74 9.94 -5.35
CA ALA A 33 6.57 9.15 -5.73
C ALA A 33 5.40 9.41 -4.77
N THR A 34 4.20 9.03 -5.19
CA THR A 34 2.99 9.13 -4.38
C THR A 34 2.32 7.77 -4.26
N ALA A 35 2.04 7.36 -3.03
CA ALA A 35 1.26 6.16 -2.73
C ALA A 35 -0.22 6.53 -2.56
N TYR A 36 -1.09 5.93 -3.35
CA TYR A 36 -2.55 6.12 -3.33
C TYR A 36 -3.19 4.93 -2.64
N TYR A 37 -4.05 5.17 -1.65
CA TYR A 37 -4.67 4.12 -0.83
C TYR A 37 -6.18 4.08 -1.00
N ASP A 38 -6.73 2.87 -1.01
CA ASP A 38 -8.16 2.65 -0.78
C ASP A 38 -8.49 2.60 0.73
N LYS A 39 -9.79 2.61 1.08
CA LYS A 39 -10.24 2.49 2.47
C LYS A 39 -9.77 1.21 3.17
N LYS A 40 -9.48 0.16 2.41
CA LYS A 40 -9.04 -1.16 2.89
C LYS A 40 -7.51 -1.25 3.07
N GLY A 41 -6.76 -0.20 2.74
CA GLY A 41 -5.31 -0.15 2.89
C GLY A 41 -4.55 -0.73 1.70
N ASN A 42 -5.22 -1.12 0.61
CA ASN A 42 -4.55 -1.49 -0.62
C ASN A 42 -3.98 -0.24 -1.28
N TYR A 43 -2.82 -0.36 -1.93
CA TYR A 43 -2.14 0.80 -2.48
C TYR A 43 -1.52 0.59 -3.85
N VAL A 44 -1.33 1.72 -4.54
CA VAL A 44 -0.56 1.87 -5.77
C VAL A 44 0.43 3.01 -5.57
N ILE A 45 1.71 2.78 -5.88
CA ILE A 45 2.76 3.81 -5.89
C ILE A 45 2.98 4.26 -7.34
N VAL A 46 2.92 5.56 -7.57
CA VAL A 46 3.14 6.19 -8.88
C VAL A 46 4.31 7.15 -8.79
N ASP A 47 5.23 7.07 -9.75
CA ASP A 47 6.35 8.00 -9.88
C ASP A 47 5.80 9.39 -10.27
N ASN A 48 6.17 10.43 -9.54
CA ASN A 48 5.60 11.75 -9.77
C ASN A 48 6.13 12.38 -11.07
N ARG A 49 7.30 11.97 -11.55
CA ARG A 49 7.94 12.50 -12.76
C ARG A 49 7.47 11.75 -14.00
N THR A 50 7.59 10.43 -14.02
CA THR A 50 7.25 9.61 -15.21
C THR A 50 5.77 9.25 -15.29
N LYS A 51 5.03 9.37 -14.18
CA LYS A 51 3.63 8.92 -14.02
C LYS A 51 3.46 7.40 -14.14
N GLU A 52 4.55 6.64 -14.11
CA GLU A 52 4.51 5.19 -14.18
C GLU A 52 4.14 4.57 -12.83
N ILE A 53 3.52 3.40 -12.90
CA ILE A 53 3.22 2.58 -11.73
C ILE A 53 4.52 1.90 -11.28
N VAL A 54 5.03 2.31 -10.12
CA VAL A 54 6.23 1.74 -9.50
C VAL A 54 5.90 0.44 -8.79
N GLN A 55 4.79 0.41 -8.05
CA GLN A 55 4.42 -0.74 -7.23
C GLN A 55 2.92 -0.79 -6.97
N VAL A 56 2.41 -2.01 -6.82
CA VAL A 56 1.05 -2.26 -6.33
C VAL A 56 1.10 -3.25 -5.17
N SER A 57 0.26 -3.04 -4.16
CA SER A 57 0.08 -4.00 -3.05
C SER A 57 -0.50 -5.32 -3.55
N ASN A 58 -0.43 -6.39 -2.74
CA ASN A 58 -1.14 -7.63 -3.06
C ASN A 58 -2.53 -7.63 -2.42
N ARG A 59 -3.61 -7.51 -3.20
CA ARG A 59 -4.99 -7.47 -2.68
C ARG A 59 -5.51 -8.82 -2.19
N TYR A 60 -4.82 -9.91 -2.53
CA TYR A 60 -5.13 -11.26 -2.06
C TYR A 60 -4.43 -11.61 -0.75
N ASP A 61 -3.41 -10.83 -0.36
CA ASP A 61 -2.66 -11.02 0.86
C ASP A 61 -3.17 -10.07 1.95
N LYS A 62 -3.84 -10.65 2.95
CA LYS A 62 -4.40 -9.89 4.10
C LYS A 62 -3.32 -9.38 5.05
N GLY A 63 -2.13 -9.97 5.03
CA GLY A 63 -0.98 -9.60 5.86
C GLY A 63 0.02 -8.68 5.17
N TRP A 64 -0.28 -8.23 3.95
CA TRP A 64 0.63 -7.44 3.12
C TRP A 64 1.15 -6.20 3.87
N GLN A 65 2.46 -6.14 4.07
CA GLN A 65 3.10 -4.99 4.70
C GLN A 65 3.33 -3.87 3.67
N PRO A 66 3.05 -2.60 4.02
CA PRO A 66 3.37 -1.46 3.16
C PRO A 66 4.87 -1.38 2.84
N ASP A 67 5.19 -0.82 1.66
CA ASP A 67 6.59 -0.58 1.30
C ASP A 67 7.25 0.39 2.29
N ALA A 68 8.47 0.07 2.72
CA ALA A 68 9.24 0.90 3.64
C ALA A 68 9.56 2.30 3.09
N SER A 69 9.53 2.51 1.76
CA SER A 69 9.72 3.83 1.18
C SER A 69 8.52 4.78 1.39
N ILE A 70 7.38 4.26 1.84
CA ILE A 70 6.19 5.07 2.07
C ILE A 70 6.26 5.73 3.44
N ILE A 71 6.22 7.07 3.47
CA ILE A 71 6.27 7.85 4.70
C ILE A 71 4.91 7.77 5.41
N LYS A 72 4.90 7.27 6.65
CA LYS A 72 3.70 7.08 7.50
C LYS A 72 2.57 6.34 6.74
N PRO A 73 2.76 5.06 6.38
CA PRO A 73 1.83 4.31 5.56
C PRO A 73 0.44 4.23 6.22
N TYR A 74 -0.61 4.23 5.41
CA TYR A 74 -1.98 4.14 5.91
C TYR A 74 -2.24 2.72 6.45
N LYS A 75 -2.52 2.63 7.76
CA LYS A 75 -2.88 1.39 8.44
C LYS A 75 -4.38 1.38 8.68
N THR A 76 -5.08 0.38 8.17
CA THR A 76 -6.50 0.22 8.52
C THR A 76 -6.65 -0.28 9.94
N LYS A 77 -7.75 0.09 10.62
CA LYS A 77 -8.06 -0.36 11.99
C LYS A 77 -8.42 -1.85 12.07
N LYS A 78 -8.21 -2.66 11.02
CA LYS A 78 -8.65 -4.05 11.00
C LYS A 78 -7.65 -4.94 11.77
N ASN A 79 -8.14 -5.35 12.94
CA ASN A 79 -7.63 -6.35 13.87
C ASN A 79 -6.52 -5.89 14.83
N LYS A 80 -6.88 -5.01 15.78
CA LYS A 80 -6.45 -5.23 17.18
C LYS A 80 -7.11 -6.52 17.70
N ARG A 81 -6.74 -7.70 17.18
CA ARG A 81 -6.77 -8.89 18.02
C ARG A 81 -5.43 -8.85 18.73
N SER A 82 -5.47 -8.37 19.96
CA SER A 82 -4.40 -8.49 20.93
C SER A 82 -3.87 -9.91 20.86
N VAL A 83 -2.63 -10.08 20.40
CA VAL A 83 -1.88 -11.29 20.73
C VAL A 83 -1.40 -11.04 22.15
N SER A 84 -2.21 -11.40 23.14
CA SER A 84 -1.71 -11.69 24.48
C SER A 84 -0.94 -12.99 24.37
N THR A 85 0.37 -12.91 24.09
CA THR A 85 1.27 -14.02 24.38
C THR A 85 1.39 -14.13 25.89
N GLU A 86 0.49 -14.90 26.48
CA GLU A 86 0.70 -15.48 27.81
C GLU A 86 1.68 -16.64 27.61
N TYR A 87 2.97 -16.36 27.70
CA TYR A 87 3.98 -17.38 27.99
C TYR A 87 4.32 -17.26 29.47
N GLY A 88 3.51 -17.89 30.30
CA GLY A 88 3.85 -18.23 31.68
C GLY A 88 3.86 -19.74 31.79
N TYR A 89 5.04 -20.36 31.68
CA TYR A 89 5.24 -21.72 32.16
C TYR A 89 5.06 -21.73 33.68
N LYS A 90 4.18 -22.59 34.18
CA LYS A 90 4.24 -23.12 35.55
C LYS A 90 4.75 -24.54 35.49
#